data_AF-A0A2T6D7R1-F1
#
_entry.id   AF-A0A2T6D7R1-F1
#
_cell.length_a   1.000
_cell.length_b   1.000
_cell.length_c   1.000
_cell.angle_alpha   90.00
_cell.angle_beta   90.00
_cell.angle_gamma   90.00
#
_symmetry.space_group_name_H-M   'P 1'
#
loop_
_entity.id
_entity.type
_entity.pdbx_description
1 polymer ?
#
loop_
_entity_poly.entity_id
_entity_poly.type
_entity_poly.pdbx_seq_one_letter_code
_entity_poly.pdbx_strand_id
1 'polypeptide(L)'
;MNAREPNDRLPSTLATWRVSPPADPNFRPAVWQRIRARTQETWARYVRAHLIGWSVATVAAVAVAGWTGHHMAEARLAAGRERMVASYLSELDPRVLAQAEPVRP
;
A
#
# COMPACT_ATOMS: atom_id res chain seq x y z
N MET A 1 -38.16 -41.05 6.98
CA MET A 1 -38.70 -40.62 8.29
C MET A 1 -37.57 -40.77 9.29
N ASN A 2 -36.88 -39.69 9.64
CA ASN A 2 -35.69 -39.75 10.49
C ASN A 2 -36.11 -39.66 11.96
N ALA A 3 -35.62 -40.58 12.78
CA ALA A 3 -35.91 -40.67 14.20
C ALA A 3 -35.42 -39.41 14.93
N ARG A 4 -36.31 -38.75 15.67
CA ARG A 4 -35.97 -37.63 16.54
C ARG A 4 -35.22 -38.17 17.75
N GLU A 5 -33.98 -37.76 17.97
CA GLU A 5 -33.26 -38.09 19.19
C GLU A 5 -33.98 -37.50 20.42
N PRO A 6 -34.07 -38.25 21.52
CA PRO A 6 -34.82 -37.85 22.72
C PRO A 6 -34.19 -36.66 23.49
N ASN A 7 -33.04 -36.14 23.04
CA ASN A 7 -32.33 -35.04 23.69
C ASN A 7 -32.05 -33.87 22.72
N ASP A 8 -32.87 -33.72 21.68
CA ASP A 8 -32.76 -32.58 20.78
C ASP A 8 -33.45 -31.36 21.44
N ARG A 9 -32.70 -30.65 22.29
CA ARG A 9 -33.17 -29.45 23.03
C ARG A 9 -33.21 -28.20 22.16
N LEU A 10 -32.67 -28.25 20.96
CA LEU A 10 -32.62 -27.12 20.03
C LEU A 10 -34.01 -26.52 19.74
N PRO A 11 -35.04 -27.32 19.38
CA PRO A 11 -36.34 -26.78 19.01
C PRO A 11 -37.05 -26.10 20.19
N SER A 12 -36.94 -26.63 21.41
CA SER A 12 -37.55 -26.02 22.60
C SER A 12 -36.88 -24.70 22.96
N THR A 13 -35.55 -24.62 22.82
CA THR A 13 -34.79 -23.40 23.11
C THR A 13 -35.07 -22.31 22.05
N LEU A 14 -35.16 -22.69 20.78
CA LEU A 14 -35.53 -21.79 19.69
C LEU A 14 -36.99 -21.31 19.80
N ALA A 15 -37.90 -22.14 20.33
CA ALA A 15 -39.27 -21.75 20.60
C ALA A 15 -39.35 -20.73 21.76
N THR A 16 -38.48 -20.83 22.77
CA THR A 16 -38.40 -19.82 23.85
C THR A 16 -37.82 -18.50 23.34
N TRP A 17 -36.95 -18.55 22.32
CA TRP A 17 -36.33 -17.39 21.68
C TRP A 17 -37.17 -16.76 20.58
N ARG A 18 -38.38 -17.26 20.32
CA ARG A 18 -39.33 -16.65 19.38
C ARG A 18 -39.89 -15.36 19.97
N VAL A 19 -39.04 -14.34 20.02
CA VAL A 19 -39.44 -12.96 20.20
C VAL A 19 -40.22 -12.63 18.93
N SER A 20 -41.54 -12.54 19.06
CA SER A 20 -42.40 -11.93 18.05
C SER A 20 -42.48 -10.46 18.43
N PRO A 21 -41.50 -9.61 18.03
CA PRO A 21 -41.55 -8.21 18.39
C PRO A 21 -42.84 -7.62 17.81
N PRO A 22 -43.54 -6.76 18.56
CA PRO A 22 -44.68 -6.04 18.00
C PRO A 22 -44.23 -5.32 16.73
N ALA A 23 -45.04 -5.41 15.68
CA ALA A 23 -44.73 -4.78 14.40
C ALA A 23 -44.64 -3.26 14.60
N ASP A 24 -43.41 -2.74 14.63
CA ASP A 24 -43.17 -1.30 14.67
C ASP A 24 -43.29 -0.73 13.25
N PRO A 25 -44.31 0.10 12.95
CA PRO A 25 -44.45 0.73 11.64
C PRO A 25 -43.26 1.64 11.31
N ASN A 26 -42.52 2.10 12.31
CA ASN A 26 -41.34 2.94 12.13
C ASN A 26 -40.05 2.15 11.92
N PHE A 27 -40.08 0.82 12.01
CA PHE A 27 -38.88 -0.01 11.85
C PHE A 27 -38.20 0.21 10.49
N ARG A 28 -38.98 0.11 9.41
CA ARG A 28 -38.47 0.31 8.04
C ARG A 28 -37.89 1.72 7.83
N PRO A 29 -38.63 2.83 8.11
CA PRO A 29 -38.07 4.16 7.90
C PRO A 29 -36.85 4.42 8.79
N ALA A 30 -36.82 3.94 10.04
CA ALA A 30 -35.68 4.08 10.93
C ALA A 30 -34.43 3.34 10.41
N VAL A 31 -34.59 2.11 9.90
CA VAL A 31 -33.49 1.35 9.27
C VAL A 31 -32.95 2.11 8.05
N TRP A 32 -33.83 2.57 7.16
CA TRP A 32 -33.40 3.32 5.98
C TRP A 32 -32.76 4.67 6.31
N GLN A 33 -33.20 5.34 7.37
CA GLN A 33 -32.56 6.55 7.87
C GLN A 33 -31.13 6.25 8.36
N ARG A 34 -30.92 5.17 9.12
CA ARG A 34 -29.59 4.75 9.58
C ARG A 34 -28.66 4.38 8.43
N ILE A 35 -29.17 3.65 7.43
CA ILE A 35 -28.39 3.30 6.22
C ILE A 35 -27.97 4.57 5.48
N ARG A 36 -28.90 5.50 5.24
CA ARG A 36 -28.60 6.77 4.56
C ARG A 36 -27.60 7.63 5.35
N ALA A 37 -27.72 7.67 6.68
CA ALA A 37 -26.78 8.40 7.54
C ALA A 37 -25.36 7.82 7.48
N ARG A 38 -25.19 6.49 7.40
CA ARG A 38 -23.88 5.87 7.17
C ARG A 38 -23.36 6.03 5.75
N THR A 39 -24.25 6.09 4.76
CA THR A 39 -23.84 6.32 3.35
C THR A 39 -23.26 7.73 3.15
N GLN A 40 -23.63 8.67 4.03
CA GLN A 40 -23.09 10.04 4.06
C GLN A 40 -21.68 10.12 4.68
N GLU A 41 -21.15 9.02 5.26
CA GLU A 41 -19.76 8.88 5.68
C GLU A 41 -18.87 8.81 4.43
N THR A 42 -18.64 9.98 3.85
CA THR A 42 -18.02 10.14 2.54
C THR A 42 -16.52 9.90 2.61
N TRP A 43 -15.96 9.40 1.51
CA TRP A 43 -14.50 9.29 1.29
C TRP A 43 -13.74 10.55 1.70
N ALA A 44 -14.30 11.74 1.44
CA ALA A 44 -13.72 13.02 1.84
C ALA A 44 -13.62 13.23 3.36
N ARG A 45 -14.51 12.64 4.17
CA ARG A 45 -14.38 12.65 5.64
C ARG A 45 -13.28 11.70 6.10
N TYR A 46 -13.17 10.52 5.48
CA TYR A 46 -12.08 9.59 5.76
C TYR A 46 -10.71 10.20 5.44
N VAL A 47 -10.56 10.78 4.26
CA VAL A 47 -9.31 11.46 3.86
C VAL A 47 -9.00 12.62 4.80
N ARG A 48 -9.98 13.46 5.16
CA ARG A 48 -9.76 14.55 6.13
C ARG A 48 -9.33 14.08 7.50
N ALA A 49 -9.94 13.01 8.02
CA ALA A 49 -9.55 12.44 9.31
C ALA A 49 -8.12 11.88 9.30
N HIS A 50 -7.63 11.44 8.13
CA HIS A 50 -6.30 10.83 7.97
C HIS A 50 -5.30 11.71 7.23
N LEU A 51 -5.62 12.99 7.00
CA LEU A 51 -4.76 13.93 6.25
C LEU A 51 -3.36 13.99 6.87
N ILE A 52 -3.27 14.02 8.20
CA ILE A 52 -1.99 14.05 8.92
C ILE A 52 -1.17 12.79 8.61
N GLY A 53 -1.79 11.62 8.67
CA GLY A 53 -1.11 10.34 8.35
C GLY A 53 -0.62 10.28 6.90
N TRP A 54 -1.47 10.70 5.95
CA TRP A 54 -1.09 10.77 4.54
C TRP A 54 0.02 11.79 4.27
N SER A 55 0.00 12.94 4.94
CA SER A 55 1.06 13.94 4.83
C SER A 55 2.39 13.39 5.33
N VAL A 56 2.41 12.76 6.50
CA VAL A 56 3.63 12.15 7.06
C VAL A 56 4.17 11.05 6.13
N ALA A 57 3.30 10.17 5.63
CA ALA A 57 3.69 9.13 4.69
C ALA A 57 4.28 9.71 3.40
N THR A 58 3.68 10.79 2.88
CA THR A 58 4.16 11.48 1.67
C THR A 58 5.53 12.11 1.90
N VAL A 59 5.73 12.82 3.01
CA VAL A 59 7.04 13.42 3.34
C VAL A 59 8.10 12.33 3.49
N ALA A 60 7.78 11.24 4.18
CA ALA A 60 8.71 10.12 4.34
C ALA A 60 9.09 9.51 2.98
N ALA A 61 8.11 9.28 2.10
CA ALA A 61 8.35 8.74 0.76
C ALA A 61 9.25 9.67 -0.07
N VAL A 62 8.98 10.98 -0.06
CA VAL A 62 9.78 11.98 -0.78
C VAL A 62 11.21 12.05 -0.21
N ALA A 63 11.36 12.00 1.11
CA ALA A 63 12.68 12.02 1.75
C ALA A 63 13.53 10.80 1.36
N VAL A 64 12.93 9.60 1.39
CA VAL A 64 13.62 8.35 0.99
C VAL A 64 13.98 8.39 -0.51
N ALA A 65 13.05 8.82 -1.36
CA ALA A 65 13.31 8.94 -2.80
C ALA A 65 14.42 9.97 -3.10
N GLY A 66 14.41 11.11 -2.41
CA GLY A 66 15.44 12.14 -2.53
C GLY A 66 16.81 11.65 -2.08
N TRP A 67 16.89 11.00 -0.92
CA TRP A 67 18.13 10.45 -0.37
C TRP A 67 18.75 9.39 -1.29
N THR A 68 17.92 8.43 -1.72
CA THR A 68 18.36 7.36 -2.62
C THR A 68 18.78 7.90 -3.99
N GLY A 69 18.00 8.84 -4.55
CA GLY A 69 18.33 9.51 -5.80
C GLY A 69 19.65 10.29 -5.72
N HIS A 70 19.90 10.98 -4.60
CA HIS A 70 21.14 11.74 -4.40
C HIS A 70 22.38 10.84 -4.42
N HIS A 71 22.40 9.76 -3.64
CA HIS A 71 23.53 8.82 -3.65
C HIS A 71 23.74 8.16 -5.02
N MET A 72 22.65 7.82 -5.70
CA MET A 72 22.74 7.23 -7.04
C MET A 72 23.29 8.24 -8.06
N ALA A 73 22.99 9.53 -7.90
CA ALA A 73 23.56 10.60 -8.72
C ALA A 73 25.06 10.79 -8.44
N GLU A 74 25.47 10.80 -7.17
CA GLU A 74 26.90 10.89 -6.81
C GLU A 74 27.71 9.72 -7.39
N ALA A 75 27.19 8.49 -7.25
CA ALA A 75 27.84 7.31 -7.82
C ALA A 75 27.97 7.40 -9.35
N ARG A 76 26.94 7.91 -10.04
CA ARG A 76 26.97 8.15 -11.49
C ARG A 76 27.98 9.22 -11.87
N LEU A 77 28.10 10.30 -11.09
CA LEU A 77 29.08 11.36 -11.34
C LEU A 77 30.52 10.85 -11.15
N ALA A 78 30.78 10.07 -10.10
CA ALA A 78 32.07 9.45 -9.87
C ALA A 78 32.47 8.53 -11.04
N ALA A 79 31.58 7.61 -11.44
CA ALA A 79 31.82 6.74 -12.58
C ALA A 79 31.96 7.51 -13.91
N GLY A 80 31.21 8.59 -14.09
CA GLY A 80 31.32 9.46 -15.26
C GLY A 80 32.67 10.17 -15.33
N ARG A 81 33.18 10.64 -14.19
CA ARG A 81 34.51 11.28 -14.09
C ARG A 81 35.63 10.30 -14.42
N GLU A 82 35.56 9.07 -13.91
CA GLU A 82 36.54 8.02 -14.23
C GLU A 82 36.60 7.73 -15.73
N ARG A 83 35.43 7.64 -16.39
CA ARG A 83 35.38 7.45 -17.85
C ARG A 83 35.98 8.63 -18.62
N MET A 84 35.71 9.86 -18.21
CA MET A 84 36.30 11.05 -18.84
C MET A 84 37.82 11.10 -18.69
N VAL A 85 38.35 10.72 -17.53
CA VAL A 85 39.80 10.65 -17.32
C VAL A 85 40.41 9.54 -18.17
N ALA A 86 39.78 8.36 -18.22
CA ALA A 86 40.26 7.25 -19.03
C ALA A 86 40.30 7.61 -20.53
N SER A 87 39.26 8.26 -21.05
CA SER A 87 39.25 8.71 -22.46
C SER A 87 40.34 9.73 -22.73
N TYR A 88 40.49 10.74 -21.86
CA TYR A 88 41.52 11.76 -22.02
C TYR A 88 42.94 11.17 -21.99
N LEU A 89 43.21 10.25 -21.06
CA LEU A 89 44.52 9.57 -20.99
C LEU A 89 44.77 8.68 -22.21
N SER A 90 43.74 7.98 -22.72
CA SER A 90 43.88 7.17 -23.93
C SER A 90 44.15 7.99 -25.19
N GLU A 91 43.64 9.22 -25.25
CA GLU A 91 43.88 10.15 -26.37
C GLU A 91 45.25 10.85 -26.26
N LEU A 92 45.74 11.11 -25.04
CA LEU A 92 47.04 11.77 -24.82
C LEU A 92 48.23 10.82 -24.82
N ASP A 93 48.08 9.58 -24.34
CA ASP A 93 49.20 8.64 -24.16
C ASP A 93 49.05 7.35 -25.00
N PRO A 94 49.81 7.21 -26.10
CA PRO A 94 49.80 5.99 -26.92
C PRO A 94 50.30 4.74 -26.16
N ARG A 95 50.98 4.88 -25.02
CA ARG A 95 51.40 3.74 -24.19
C ARG A 95 50.23 3.11 -23.42
N VAL A 96 49.19 3.89 -23.11
CA VAL A 96 47.96 3.40 -22.47
C VAL A 96 47.13 2.58 -23.47
N LEU A 97 47.11 2.99 -24.75
CA LEU A 97 46.54 2.20 -25.84
C LEU A 97 47.23 0.84 -26.01
N ALA A 98 48.57 0.81 -25.91
CA ALA A 98 49.35 -0.42 -26.04
C ALA A 98 49.17 -1.42 -24.88
N GLN A 99 48.77 -0.96 -23.68
CA GLN A 99 48.45 -1.84 -22.54
C GLN A 99 46.99 -2.31 -22.52
N ALA A 100 46.10 -1.62 -23.22
CA ALA A 100 44.67 -1.97 -23.32
C ALA A 100 44.36 -2.98 -24.44
N GLU A 101 45.30 -3.20 -25.36
CA GLU A 101 45.16 -4.23 -26.40
C GLU A 101 45.44 -5.62 -25.79
N PRO A 102 44.46 -6.54 -25.73
CA PRO A 102 44.73 -7.89 -25.29
C PRO A 102 45.67 -8.53 -26.30
N VAL A 103 46.85 -8.96 -25.83
CA VAL A 103 47.82 -9.73 -26.61
C VAL A 103 47.10 -10.95 -27.16
N ARG A 104 46.70 -10.89 -28.44
CA ARG A 104 46.18 -12.04 -29.16
C ARG A 104 47.35 -13.01 -29.40
N PRO A 105 47.15 -14.31 -29.14
CA PRO A 105 48.16 -15.32 -29.43
C PRO A 105 48.41 -15.47 -30.94
#